data_AF-A0A2S1QWV5-F1
#
_entry.id   AF-A0A2S1QWV5-F1
#
_cell.length_a   1.000
_cell.length_b   1.000
_cell.length_c   1.000
_cell.angle_alpha   90.00
_cell.angle_beta   90.00
_cell.angle_gamma   90.00
#
_symmetry.space_group_name_H-M   'P 1'
#
loop_
_entity.id
_entity.type
_entity.pdbx_description
1 polymer ?
#
loop_
_entity_poly.entity_id
_entity_poly.type
_entity_poly.pdbx_seq_one_letter_code
_entity_poly.pdbx_strand_id
1 'polypeptide(L)'
;MAAELNIYSIYKLRNEDKYYLLRTERPGFSNASQMEEDLAEAAEEEQRNRMLEQVSPAGFDFIGELQNAPIGDALYTENGKANLEIYYMETEFGHPWIVLGNAPSEEAFLAELNDDEDLLRLKPVGKPVKIRVAYLTENDFNLNT
;
A
#
# COMPACT_ATOMS: atom_id res chain seq x y z
N MET A 1 -22.21 -7.10 2.35
CA MET A 1 -21.54 -5.80 2.57
C MET A 1 -20.07 -6.09 2.55
N ALA A 2 -19.31 -5.36 1.74
CA ALA A 2 -17.87 -5.32 1.78
C ALA A 2 -17.47 -4.45 2.98
N ALA A 3 -16.48 -4.91 3.75
CA ALA A 3 -15.90 -4.12 4.81
C ALA A 3 -14.97 -3.05 4.24
N GLU A 4 -14.56 -2.12 5.10
CA GLU A 4 -13.46 -1.20 4.81
C GLU A 4 -12.20 -1.99 4.42
N LEU A 5 -11.43 -1.42 3.50
CA LEU A 5 -10.24 -2.07 2.96
C LEU A 5 -9.06 -1.11 2.95
N ASN A 6 -8.01 -1.48 3.67
CA ASN A 6 -6.73 -0.76 3.60
C ASN A 6 -5.99 -1.14 2.31
N ILE A 7 -5.49 -0.13 1.59
CA ILE A 7 -4.71 -0.29 0.36
C ILE A 7 -3.33 0.31 0.60
N TYR A 8 -2.29 -0.49 0.37
CA TYR A 8 -0.89 -0.12 0.56
C TYR A 8 -0.23 0.01 -0.79
N SER A 9 0.03 1.24 -1.23
CA SER A 9 0.54 1.55 -2.57
C SER A 9 1.96 2.10 -2.52
N ILE A 10 2.87 1.51 -3.31
CA ILE A 10 4.26 1.98 -3.46
C ILE A 10 4.37 2.89 -4.68
N TYR A 11 4.95 4.07 -4.45
CA TYR A 11 5.24 5.06 -5.49
C TYR A 11 6.72 5.43 -5.49
N LYS A 12 7.28 5.66 -6.67
CA LYS A 12 8.58 6.29 -6.86
C LYS A 12 8.38 7.72 -7.37
N LEU A 13 9.05 8.69 -6.75
CA LEU A 13 9.02 10.06 -7.23
C LEU A 13 9.76 10.17 -8.56
N ARG A 14 9.15 10.79 -9.57
CA ARG A 14 9.79 10.93 -10.89
C ARG A 14 11.07 11.75 -10.78
N ASN A 15 12.12 11.28 -11.44
CA ASN A 15 13.44 11.90 -11.48
C ASN A 15 14.20 11.95 -10.14
N GLU A 16 13.70 11.28 -9.09
CA GLU A 16 14.39 11.14 -7.80
C GLU A 16 14.41 9.67 -7.36
N ASP A 17 15.44 9.26 -6.63
CA ASP A 17 15.48 7.93 -6.02
C ASP A 17 14.82 7.98 -4.62
N LYS A 18 13.57 8.43 -4.60
CA LYS A 18 12.74 8.52 -3.39
C LYS A 18 11.47 7.72 -3.58
N TYR A 19 11.14 6.92 -2.57
CA TYR A 19 9.96 6.08 -2.57
C TYR A 19 9.01 6.49 -1.47
N TYR A 20 7.73 6.30 -1.73
CA TYR A 20 6.63 6.59 -0.82
C TYR A 20 5.76 5.36 -0.72
N LEU A 21 5.34 5.04 0.49
CA LEU A 21 4.31 4.04 0.75
C LEU A 21 3.10 4.79 1.29
N LEU A 22 1.99 4.75 0.56
CA LEU A 22 0.73 5.33 1.00
C LEU A 22 -0.15 4.21 1.55
N ARG A 23 -0.77 4.45 2.70
CA ARG A 23 -1.94 3.68 3.15
C ARG A 23 -3.18 4.56 3.01
N THR A 24 -4.11 4.10 2.19
CA THR A 24 -5.45 4.67 2.01
C THR A 24 -6.50 3.66 2.44
N GLU A 25 -7.70 4.14 2.78
CA GLU A 25 -8.84 3.31 3.12
C GLU A 25 -9.95 3.45 2.07
N ARG A 26 -10.40 2.31 1.54
CA ARG A 26 -11.64 2.25 0.77
C ARG A 26 -12.82 1.98 1.71
N PRO A 27 -13.84 2.86 1.73
CA PRO A 27 -15.03 2.66 2.55
C PRO A 27 -15.74 1.33 2.25
N GLY A 28 -16.39 0.77 3.27
CA GLY A 28 -17.28 -0.37 3.08
C GLY A 28 -18.53 -0.01 2.26
N PHE A 29 -19.04 -0.97 1.49
CA PHE A 29 -20.22 -0.78 0.63
C PHE A 29 -21.12 -2.01 0.61
N SER A 30 -22.37 -1.84 0.16
CA SER A 30 -23.26 -2.97 -0.06
C SER A 30 -22.94 -3.71 -1.35
N ASN A 31 -22.61 -5.01 -1.25
CA ASN A 31 -22.45 -5.91 -2.41
C ASN A 31 -23.70 -6.03 -3.30
N ALA A 32 -24.84 -5.47 -2.87
CA ALA A 32 -26.08 -5.43 -3.65
C ALA A 32 -26.21 -4.15 -4.50
N SER A 33 -25.27 -3.21 -4.39
CA SER A 33 -25.32 -1.91 -5.05
C SER A 33 -24.01 -1.58 -5.74
N GLN A 34 -23.99 -1.72 -7.07
CA GLN A 34 -22.85 -1.30 -7.89
C GLN A 34 -22.50 0.19 -7.69
N MET A 35 -23.53 1.03 -7.52
CA MET A 35 -23.33 2.45 -7.30
C MET A 35 -22.58 2.75 -6.00
N GLU A 36 -22.80 1.97 -4.94
CA GLU A 36 -22.05 2.14 -3.68
C GLU A 36 -20.60 1.67 -3.82
N GLU A 37 -20.37 0.61 -4.59
CA GLU A 37 -19.02 0.14 -4.93
C GLU A 37 -18.25 1.21 -5.71
N ASP A 38 -18.84 1.74 -6.79
CA ASP A 38 -18.22 2.77 -7.62
C ASP A 38 -17.91 4.04 -6.80
N LEU A 39 -18.79 4.42 -5.87
CA LEU A 39 -18.58 5.55 -4.97
C LEU A 39 -17.45 5.31 -3.97
N ALA A 40 -17.35 4.10 -3.42
CA ALA A 40 -16.27 3.74 -2.50
C ALA A 40 -14.91 3.74 -3.19
N GLU A 41 -14.84 3.19 -4.41
CA GLU A 41 -13.63 3.23 -5.24
C GLU A 41 -13.24 4.66 -5.58
N ALA A 42 -14.16 5.48 -6.08
CA ALA A 42 -13.90 6.87 -6.41
C ALA A 42 -13.41 7.69 -5.19
N ALA A 43 -13.95 7.42 -3.99
CA ALA A 43 -13.53 8.09 -2.77
C ALA A 43 -12.07 7.76 -2.40
N GLU A 44 -11.66 6.50 -2.50
CA GLU A 44 -10.27 6.08 -2.26
C GLU A 44 -9.32 6.65 -3.31
N GLU A 45 -9.70 6.61 -4.59
CA GLU A 45 -8.89 7.17 -5.67
C GLU A 45 -8.69 8.68 -5.51
N GLU A 46 -9.75 9.42 -5.17
CA GLU A 46 -9.68 10.85 -4.90
C GLU A 46 -8.74 11.15 -3.74
N GLN A 47 -8.87 10.40 -2.64
CA GLN A 47 -8.01 10.57 -1.47
C GLN A 47 -6.54 10.30 -1.79
N ARG A 48 -6.25 9.19 -2.47
CA ARG A 48 -4.89 8.83 -2.91
C ARG A 48 -4.27 9.91 -3.79
N ASN A 49 -5.04 10.43 -4.76
CA ASN A 49 -4.57 11.49 -5.65
C ASN A 49 -4.27 12.78 -4.87
N ARG A 50 -5.14 13.19 -3.94
CA ARG A 50 -4.91 14.35 -3.07
C ARG A 50 -3.64 14.22 -2.23
N MET A 51 -3.37 13.02 -1.69
CA MET A 51 -2.14 12.76 -0.94
C MET A 51 -0.90 12.90 -1.84
N LEU A 52 -0.90 12.29 -3.02
CA LEU A 52 0.21 12.37 -3.96
C LEU A 52 0.49 13.82 -4.41
N GLU A 53 -0.56 14.59 -4.72
CA GLU A 53 -0.43 16.00 -5.08
C GLU A 53 0.20 16.86 -3.96
N GLN A 54 -0.13 16.58 -2.70
CA GLN A 54 0.46 17.27 -1.55
C GLN A 54 1.92 16.88 -1.31
N VAL A 55 2.31 15.64 -1.65
CA VAL A 55 3.70 15.20 -1.52
C VAL A 55 4.58 15.85 -2.58
N SER A 56 4.19 15.81 -3.86
CA SER A 56 4.97 16.43 -4.93
C SER A 56 4.18 16.62 -6.21
N PRO A 57 4.26 17.81 -6.84
CA PRO A 57 3.69 18.06 -8.17
C PRO A 57 4.51 17.43 -9.30
N ALA A 58 5.71 16.89 -9.04
CA ALA A 58 6.58 16.31 -10.07
C ALA A 58 6.03 14.99 -10.66
N GLY A 59 5.02 14.41 -10.01
CA GLY A 59 4.41 13.16 -10.40
C GLY A 59 5.18 11.94 -9.92
N PHE A 60 4.50 10.80 -9.97
CA PHE A 60 5.00 9.53 -9.44
C PHE A 60 4.89 8.43 -10.49
N ASP A 61 5.76 7.44 -10.34
CA ASP A 61 5.66 6.15 -11.01
C ASP A 61 5.13 5.14 -10.00
N PHE A 62 3.99 4.53 -10.33
CA PHE A 62 3.36 3.53 -9.50
C PHE A 62 4.09 2.19 -9.63
N ILE A 63 4.53 1.63 -8.50
CA ILE A 63 5.29 0.37 -8.46
C ILE A 63 4.34 -0.80 -8.30
N GLY A 64 3.39 -0.69 -7.36
CA GLY A 64 2.38 -1.71 -7.11
C GLY A 64 1.67 -1.51 -5.77
N GLU A 65 0.68 -2.34 -5.52
CA GLU A 65 -0.12 -2.32 -4.30
C GLU A 65 -0.37 -3.71 -3.70
N LEU A 66 -0.58 -3.70 -2.39
CA LEU A 66 -1.15 -4.81 -1.63
C LEU A 66 -2.42 -4.30 -0.94
N GLN A 67 -3.49 -5.09 -1.02
CA GLN A 67 -4.73 -4.81 -0.32
C GLN A 67 -4.82 -5.67 0.94
N ASN A 68 -5.35 -5.06 2.01
CA ASN A 68 -5.70 -5.67 3.29
C ASN A 68 -4.55 -5.79 4.30
N ALA A 69 -3.69 -6.81 4.17
CA ALA A 69 -2.83 -7.24 5.29
C ALA A 69 -1.35 -7.36 4.89
N PRO A 70 -0.56 -6.27 4.96
CA PRO A 70 0.88 -6.37 4.77
C PRO A 70 1.56 -7.02 5.98
N ILE A 71 2.76 -7.53 5.73
CA ILE A 71 3.62 -8.12 6.77
C ILE A 71 4.15 -7.01 7.70
N GLY A 72 4.10 -7.27 9.00
CA GLY A 72 4.69 -6.43 10.04
C GLY A 72 3.80 -5.30 10.59
N ASP A 73 3.88 -5.11 11.91
CA ASP A 73 3.01 -4.18 12.67
C ASP A 73 3.22 -2.70 12.34
N ALA A 74 4.40 -2.34 11.82
CA ALA A 74 4.78 -0.96 11.58
C ALA A 74 3.87 -0.24 10.57
N LEU A 75 3.11 -0.99 9.77
CA LEU A 75 2.19 -0.51 8.73
C LEU A 75 0.76 -0.33 9.22
N TYR A 76 0.48 -0.72 10.47
CA TYR A 76 -0.84 -0.55 11.10
C TYR A 76 -0.89 0.68 12.02
N THR A 77 0.16 1.49 12.08
CA THR A 77 0.18 2.73 12.87
C THR A 77 -0.82 3.76 12.33
N GLU A 78 -1.41 4.59 13.20
CA GLU A 78 -2.37 5.61 12.78
C GLU A 78 -1.73 6.67 11.86
N ASN A 79 -0.52 7.10 12.20
CA ASN A 79 0.26 8.06 11.43
C ASN A 79 1.39 7.36 10.67
N GLY A 80 1.88 8.03 9.63
CA GLY A 80 3.01 7.58 8.83
C GLY A 80 4.35 7.64 9.56
N LYS A 81 5.39 7.27 8.83
CA LYS A 81 6.78 7.30 9.29
C LYS A 81 7.65 7.86 8.18
N ALA A 82 8.39 8.93 8.47
CA ALA A 82 9.25 9.60 7.49
C ALA A 82 10.30 8.68 6.85
N ASN A 83 10.68 7.59 7.53
CA ASN A 83 11.70 6.67 7.05
C ASN A 83 11.41 5.25 7.54
N LEU A 84 10.93 4.39 6.65
CA LEU A 84 10.63 3.00 6.91
C LEU A 84 11.31 2.12 5.85
N GLU A 85 11.92 1.02 6.28
CA GLU A 85 12.44 0.01 5.35
C GLU A 85 11.39 -1.07 5.14
N ILE A 86 11.08 -1.38 3.90
CA ILE A 86 10.12 -2.42 3.53
C ILE A 86 10.73 -3.36 2.50
N TYR A 87 10.15 -4.54 2.41
CA TYR A 87 10.35 -5.48 1.31
C TYR A 87 9.07 -5.56 0.50
N TYR A 88 9.21 -5.76 -0.80
CA TYR A 88 8.10 -6.15 -1.66
C TYR A 88 8.53 -7.21 -2.67
N MET A 89 7.56 -7.97 -3.17
CA MET A 89 7.72 -8.92 -4.26
C MET A 89 6.56 -8.80 -5.24
N GLU A 90 6.86 -8.95 -6.53
CA GLU A 90 5.83 -9.11 -7.55
C GLU A 90 5.05 -10.41 -7.35
N THR A 91 3.86 -10.48 -7.96
CA THR A 91 3.02 -11.68 -7.96
C THR A 91 2.88 -12.25 -9.36
N GLU A 92 2.49 -13.52 -9.49
CA GLU A 92 2.14 -14.11 -10.80
C GLU A 92 0.96 -13.41 -11.48
N PHE A 93 0.16 -12.64 -10.73
CA PHE A 93 -0.96 -11.87 -11.27
C PHE A 93 -0.52 -10.62 -12.04
N GLY A 94 0.76 -10.24 -11.95
CA GLY A 94 1.33 -9.09 -12.63
C GLY A 94 0.90 -7.76 -12.03
N HIS A 95 1.31 -6.66 -12.67
CA HIS A 95 1.01 -5.30 -12.22
C HIS A 95 -0.52 -5.08 -12.13
N PRO A 96 -1.03 -4.50 -11.01
CA PRO A 96 -0.28 -3.81 -9.95
C PRO A 96 0.07 -4.65 -8.72
N TRP A 97 -0.21 -5.95 -8.73
CA TRP A 97 -0.26 -6.76 -7.53
C TRP A 97 1.12 -7.15 -7.00
N ILE A 98 1.38 -6.77 -5.75
CA ILE A 98 2.59 -7.13 -5.01
C ILE A 98 2.22 -7.68 -3.63
N VAL A 99 3.15 -8.40 -3.02
CA VAL A 99 3.16 -8.58 -1.55
C VAL A 99 4.19 -7.63 -0.97
N LEU A 100 3.94 -7.06 0.21
CA LEU A 100 4.86 -6.13 0.85
C LEU A 100 4.77 -6.20 2.37
N GLY A 101 5.80 -5.71 3.03
CA GLY A 101 5.78 -5.52 4.48
C GLY A 101 7.05 -4.97 5.06
N ASN A 102 6.97 -4.64 6.35
CA ASN A 102 8.10 -4.24 7.17
C ASN A 102 8.62 -5.45 7.96
N ALA A 103 9.89 -5.80 7.75
CA ALA A 103 10.55 -6.89 8.48
C ALA A 103 12.01 -6.51 8.78
N PRO A 104 12.62 -7.06 9.84
CA PRO A 104 14.00 -6.75 10.22
C PRO A 104 15.04 -7.29 9.22
N SER A 105 14.72 -8.35 8.48
CA SER A 105 15.59 -8.93 7.45
C SER A 105 14.78 -9.57 6.31
N GLU A 106 15.46 -9.89 5.20
CA GLU A 106 14.84 -10.60 4.07
C GLU A 106 14.35 -11.99 4.51
N GLU A 107 15.11 -12.69 5.36
CA GLU A 107 14.73 -14.01 5.88
C GLU A 107 13.50 -13.92 6.78
N ALA A 108 13.37 -12.87 7.59
CA ALA A 108 12.19 -12.65 8.41
C ALA A 108 10.95 -12.35 7.56
N PHE A 109 11.10 -11.50 6.52
CA PHE A 109 10.03 -11.23 5.56
C PHE A 109 9.56 -12.51 4.87
N LEU A 110 10.50 -13.32 4.37
CA LEU A 110 10.17 -14.59 3.72
C LEU A 110 9.59 -15.61 4.69
N ALA A 111 10.03 -15.65 5.94
CA ALA A 111 9.45 -16.54 6.95
C ALA A 111 7.98 -16.20 7.20
N GLU A 112 7.66 -14.93 7.48
CA GLU A 112 6.28 -14.47 7.67
C GLU A 112 5.43 -14.69 6.41
N LEU A 113 5.98 -14.41 5.23
CA LEU A 113 5.30 -14.67 3.96
C LEU A 113 4.95 -16.15 3.75
N ASN A 114 5.83 -17.07 4.16
CA ASN A 114 5.59 -18.51 4.03
C ASN A 114 4.63 -19.06 5.10
N ASP A 115 4.49 -18.37 6.22
CA ASP A 115 3.57 -18.73 7.30
C ASP A 115 2.16 -18.15 7.07
N ASP A 116 2.00 -17.17 6.17
CA ASP A 116 0.72 -16.55 5.82
C ASP A 116 0.11 -17.16 4.54
N GLU A 117 -0.92 -18.01 4.70
CA GLU A 117 -1.59 -18.67 3.58
C GLU A 117 -2.28 -17.70 2.61
N ASP A 118 -2.76 -16.55 3.08
CA ASP A 118 -3.46 -15.58 2.24
C ASP A 118 -2.48 -14.81 1.36
N LEU A 119 -1.30 -14.46 1.88
CA LEU A 119 -0.24 -13.87 1.07
C LEU A 119 0.37 -14.89 0.10
N LEU A 120 0.49 -16.16 0.47
CA LEU A 120 0.94 -17.20 -0.47
C LEU A 120 -0.04 -17.42 -1.63
N ARG A 121 -1.35 -17.23 -1.42
CA ARG A 121 -2.35 -17.27 -2.50
C ARG A 121 -2.16 -16.19 -3.53
N LEU A 122 -1.50 -15.09 -3.18
CA LEU A 122 -1.09 -14.05 -4.12
C LEU A 122 0.06 -14.51 -5.03
N LYS A 123 0.63 -15.70 -4.80
CA LYS A 123 1.70 -16.30 -5.61
C LYS A 123 2.87 -15.34 -5.85
N PRO A 124 3.56 -14.91 -4.78
CA PRO A 124 4.72 -14.05 -4.90
C PRO A 124 5.82 -14.73 -5.72
N VAL A 125 6.49 -13.96 -6.58
CA VAL A 125 7.54 -14.42 -7.49
C VAL A 125 8.80 -13.56 -7.39
N GLY A 126 9.92 -14.16 -7.81
CA GLY A 126 11.21 -13.47 -7.82
C GLY A 126 11.85 -13.43 -6.44
N LYS A 127 12.60 -12.34 -6.18
CA LYS A 127 13.28 -12.10 -4.90
C LYS A 127 12.71 -10.85 -4.24
N PRO A 128 12.66 -10.79 -2.90
CA PRO A 128 12.31 -9.57 -2.19
C PRO A 128 13.19 -8.39 -2.63
N VAL A 129 12.54 -7.26 -2.91
CA VAL A 129 13.22 -6.00 -3.18
C VAL A 129 13.12 -5.14 -1.93
N LYS A 130 14.28 -4.81 -1.34
CA LYS A 130 14.36 -3.91 -0.20
C LYS A 130 14.38 -2.46 -0.66
N ILE A 131 13.45 -1.64 -0.16
CA ILE A 131 13.44 -0.20 -0.38
C ILE A 131 13.23 0.56 0.91
N ARG A 132 13.61 1.84 0.87
CA ARG A 132 13.36 2.80 1.94
C ARG A 132 12.29 3.77 1.47
N VAL A 133 11.21 3.88 2.24
CA VAL A 133 10.03 4.68 1.92
C VAL A 133 9.79 5.75 2.98
N ALA A 134 9.23 6.88 2.55
CA ALA A 134 8.41 7.69 3.43
C ALA A 134 7.02 7.05 3.49
N TYR A 135 6.67 6.48 4.64
CA TYR A 135 5.35 5.92 4.89
C TYR A 135 4.39 7.04 5.27
N LEU A 136 3.24 7.09 4.61
CA LEU A 136 2.25 8.13 4.74
C LEU A 136 0.86 7.50 4.89
N THR A 137 0.07 8.04 5.80
CA THR A 137 -1.34 7.71 5.99
C THR A 137 -2.19 8.97 5.79
N GLU A 138 -3.49 8.79 5.68
CA GLU A 138 -4.43 9.92 5.58
C GLU A 138 -4.29 10.90 6.76
N ASN A 139 -3.94 10.41 7.95
CA ASN A 139 -3.76 11.23 9.14
C ASN A 139 -2.58 12.21 9.02
N ASP A 140 -1.58 11.93 8.19
CA ASP A 140 -0.46 12.84 7.97
C ASP A 140 -0.86 14.09 7.15
N PHE A 141 -2.00 14.04 6.46
CA PHE A 141 -2.53 15.12 5.63
C PHE A 141 -3.77 15.79 6.21
N ASN A 142 -4.26 15.29 7.35
CA ASN A 142 -5.35 15.92 8.11
C ASN A 142 -4.85 17.18 8.83
N LEU A 143 -4.55 18.22 8.05
CA LEU A 143 -4.59 19.61 8.52
C LEU A 143 -6.04 20.09 8.36
N ASN A 144 -6.81 19.98 9.45
CA ASN A 144 -8.20 20.43 9.61
C ASN A 144 -8.70 21.44 8.56
N THR A 145 -9.81 21.09 7.91
CA THR A 145 -10.86 22.06 7.54
C THR A 145 -12.21 21.49 7.90
#